data_AF-A0A662FQU4-F1
#
_entry.id   AF-A0A662FQU4-F1
#
_cell.length_a   1.000
_cell.length_b   1.000
_cell.length_c   1.000
_cell.angle_alpha   90.00
_cell.angle_beta   90.00
_cell.angle_gamma   90.00
#
_symmetry.space_group_name_H-M   'P 1'
#
loop_
_entity.id
_entity.type
_entity.pdbx_description
1 polymer ?
#
loop_
_entity_poly.entity_id
_entity_poly.type
_entity_poly.pdbx_seq_one_letter_code
_entity_poly.pdbx_strand_id
1 'polypeptide(L)'
;MVKRLDPALCAKCKGTRRLCGRPVCPILKRIENLVKVKNVVSKRELFAATPPSVLVGEQGYPYIWLGPNVTPLTGDSAVEYDNPELWWGVKNINDIIALRSSMVFSRFRLKVSKARSASDKLLDLTREAALSVKPVDAEYLFAKPPRPQLKFDGILSPIGPRARLVKMNIVDNPVVPRKVDNIVEDYDVLARDAIRELYQHGVSFYHIVRIFSLGMLGVKIQRRLVPTRWAITAVDSTLGDLLLKKVKEYKAINQIELYFTEYIGNRYVLILAPGAWSFEMIEIWLPRSVWVKDVKPYFTVNYELYDGRWRRPGVDGGYHA
;
A
#
# COMPACT_ATOMS: atom_id res chain seq x y z
N MET A 1 -23.60 -7.19 23.11
CA MET A 1 -22.30 -6.66 23.59
C MET A 1 -21.21 -7.56 23.04
N VAL A 2 -20.27 -7.08 22.23
CA VAL A 2 -18.96 -7.76 22.19
C VAL A 2 -18.24 -7.18 23.40
N LYS A 3 -18.34 -7.88 24.54
CA LYS A 3 -17.54 -7.58 25.73
C LYS A 3 -16.10 -7.41 25.25
N ARG A 4 -15.39 -6.38 25.73
CA ARG A 4 -13.91 -6.39 25.72
C ARG A 4 -13.52 -7.81 26.08
N LEU A 5 -12.85 -8.49 25.15
CA LEU A 5 -12.55 -9.91 25.33
C LEU A 5 -11.64 -9.98 26.55
N ASP A 6 -12.20 -10.47 27.65
CA ASP A 6 -11.51 -10.50 28.92
C ASP A 6 -10.16 -11.21 28.69
N PRO A 7 -9.02 -10.57 28.97
CA PRO A 7 -7.72 -11.22 28.87
C PRO A 7 -7.69 -12.57 29.59
N ALA A 8 -8.46 -12.72 30.68
CA ALA A 8 -8.61 -13.99 31.39
C ALA A 8 -9.31 -15.06 30.54
N LEU A 9 -10.23 -14.68 29.65
CA LEU A 9 -10.86 -15.60 28.69
C LEU A 9 -9.84 -16.10 27.66
N CYS A 10 -8.98 -15.22 27.14
CA CYS A 10 -7.88 -15.63 26.25
C CYS A 10 -6.88 -16.54 26.96
N ALA A 11 -6.51 -16.22 28.21
CA ALA A 11 -5.63 -17.03 29.04
C ALA A 11 -6.20 -18.44 29.33
N LYS A 12 -7.52 -18.53 29.59
CA LYS A 12 -8.24 -19.81 29.74
C LYS A 12 -8.38 -20.56 28.42
N CYS A 13 -8.57 -19.84 27.32
CA CYS A 13 -8.75 -20.40 25.99
C CYS A 13 -7.45 -21.00 25.42
N LYS A 14 -6.30 -20.38 25.73
CA LYS A 14 -4.97 -20.69 25.17
C LYS A 14 -4.97 -20.81 23.64
N GLY A 15 -5.92 -20.17 22.98
CA GLY A 15 -6.13 -20.20 21.54
C GLY A 15 -6.72 -21.49 20.96
N THR A 16 -6.79 -22.59 21.73
CA THR A 16 -7.25 -23.90 21.24
C THR A 16 -8.72 -24.15 21.52
N ARG A 17 -9.25 -23.60 22.63
CA ARG A 17 -10.61 -23.89 23.11
C ARG A 17 -11.72 -23.03 22.49
N ARG A 18 -11.37 -22.08 21.62
CA ARG A 18 -12.29 -21.18 20.88
C ARG A 18 -13.37 -20.50 21.74
N LEU A 19 -13.07 -20.23 23.02
CA LEU A 19 -14.00 -19.62 23.99
C LEU A 19 -14.50 -18.22 23.57
N CYS A 20 -13.82 -17.58 22.61
CA CYS A 20 -14.19 -16.28 22.06
C CYS A 20 -15.18 -16.36 20.89
N GLY A 21 -15.62 -17.55 20.49
CA GLY A 21 -16.55 -17.78 19.39
C GLY A 21 -15.95 -17.55 17.99
N ARG A 22 -14.67 -17.18 17.88
CA ARG A 22 -13.99 -17.01 16.60
C ARG A 22 -13.62 -18.36 15.99
N PRO A 23 -13.78 -18.55 14.66
CA PRO A 23 -13.44 -19.81 13.99
C PRO A 23 -11.94 -20.14 14.08
N VAL A 24 -11.09 -19.11 14.05
CA VAL A 24 -9.62 -19.21 14.17
C VAL A 24 -9.13 -18.24 15.24
N CYS A 25 -8.19 -18.67 16.08
CA CYS A 25 -7.54 -17.79 17.05
C CYS A 25 -6.54 -16.84 16.35
N PRO A 26 -6.75 -15.52 16.38
CA PRO A 26 -5.84 -14.57 15.72
C PRO A 26 -4.42 -14.59 16.29
N ILE A 27 -4.27 -14.89 17.59
CA ILE A 27 -2.97 -14.96 18.26
C ILE A 27 -2.16 -16.14 17.72
N LEU A 28 -2.76 -17.34 17.68
CA LEU A 28 -2.09 -18.53 17.15
C LEU A 28 -1.77 -18.37 15.67
N LYS A 29 -2.68 -17.80 14.87
CA LYS A 29 -2.41 -17.58 13.44
C LYS A 29 -1.24 -16.61 13.20
N ARG A 30 -1.14 -15.55 14.01
CA ARG A 30 0.02 -14.65 13.99
C ARG A 30 1.30 -15.38 14.38
N ILE A 31 1.30 -16.18 15.45
CA ILE A 31 2.47 -16.96 15.87
C ILE A 31 2.90 -17.94 14.76
N GLU A 32 1.95 -18.68 14.17
CA GLU A 32 2.22 -19.61 13.07
C GLU A 32 2.91 -18.90 11.90
N ASN A 33 2.38 -17.76 11.46
CA ASN A 33 2.99 -16.97 10.39
C ASN A 33 4.39 -16.48 10.77
N LEU A 34 4.60 -16.00 12.00
CA LEU A 34 5.92 -15.53 12.44
C LEU A 34 6.96 -16.65 12.52
N VAL A 35 6.56 -17.88 12.88
CA VAL A 35 7.44 -19.05 12.88
C VAL A 35 7.89 -19.41 11.46
N LYS A 36 6.97 -19.36 10.49
CA LYS A 36 7.31 -19.59 9.07
C LYS A 36 8.36 -18.58 8.57
N VAL A 37 8.20 -17.31 8.95
CA VAL A 37 9.13 -16.23 8.58
C VAL A 37 10.48 -16.35 9.28
N LYS A 38 10.52 -16.79 10.54
CA LYS A 38 11.77 -16.95 11.30
C LYS A 38 12.76 -17.89 10.60
N ASN A 39 12.27 -18.92 9.91
CA ASN A 39 13.12 -19.88 9.22
C ASN A 39 13.82 -19.28 8.00
N VAL A 40 13.19 -18.30 7.32
CA VAL A 40 13.76 -17.64 6.14
C VAL A 40 14.69 -16.48 6.52
N VAL A 41 14.45 -15.83 7.66
CA VAL A 41 15.03 -14.50 7.96
C VAL A 41 16.02 -14.52 9.15
N SER A 42 16.61 -15.68 9.43
CA SER A 42 17.51 -15.86 10.58
C SER A 42 18.90 -15.23 10.43
N LYS A 43 19.28 -14.84 9.21
CA LYS A 43 20.61 -14.34 8.87
C LYS A 43 20.63 -12.81 8.71
N ARG A 44 21.85 -12.24 8.76
CA ARG A 44 22.09 -10.81 8.45
C ARG A 44 22.11 -10.55 6.95
N GLU A 45 22.30 -11.58 6.16
CA GLU A 45 22.30 -11.52 4.70
C GLU A 45 21.05 -12.21 4.17
N LEU A 46 20.47 -11.63 3.13
CA LEU A 46 19.31 -12.16 2.45
C LEU A 46 19.50 -11.94 0.95
N PHE A 47 19.33 -12.98 0.16
CA PHE A 47 19.24 -12.91 -1.29
C PHE A 47 17.78 -13.14 -1.68
N ALA A 48 17.17 -12.14 -2.29
CA ALA A 48 15.73 -12.12 -2.53
C ALA A 48 15.34 -11.06 -3.56
N ALA A 49 14.12 -11.18 -4.09
CA ALA A 49 13.60 -10.24 -5.06
C ALA A 49 12.97 -8.99 -4.43
N THR A 50 13.29 -7.82 -5.00
CA THR A 50 12.57 -6.54 -4.86
C THR A 50 12.67 -5.72 -6.16
N PRO A 51 11.69 -4.88 -6.52
CA PRO A 51 10.34 -4.78 -5.96
C PRO A 51 9.63 -6.13 -6.09
N PRO A 52 8.69 -6.38 -5.21
CA PRO A 52 7.33 -6.08 -5.66
C PRO A 52 6.85 -4.78 -5.00
N SER A 53 7.49 -4.37 -3.90
CA SER A 53 7.06 -3.25 -3.05
C SER A 53 8.21 -2.35 -2.59
N VAL A 54 7.94 -1.05 -2.51
CA VAL A 54 8.76 -0.09 -1.75
C VAL A 54 7.85 0.67 -0.79
N LEU A 55 8.30 0.87 0.44
CA LEU A 55 7.56 1.59 1.46
C LEU A 55 8.32 2.83 1.91
N VAL A 56 7.63 3.96 1.91
CA VAL A 56 8.11 5.24 2.41
C VAL A 56 7.20 5.64 3.58
N GLY A 57 7.75 5.65 4.78
CA GLY A 57 6.99 5.95 6.00
C GLY A 57 6.76 7.45 6.22
N GLU A 58 5.77 7.78 7.03
CA GLU A 58 5.49 9.16 7.48
C GLU A 58 6.07 9.48 8.87
N GLN A 59 6.33 8.44 9.67
CA GLN A 59 6.79 8.62 11.05
C GLN A 59 8.16 9.32 11.10
N GLY A 60 8.20 10.46 11.80
CA GLY A 60 9.42 11.24 12.01
C GLY A 60 9.71 12.25 10.91
N TYR A 61 8.74 12.57 10.03
CA TYR A 61 8.86 13.61 9.01
C TYR A 61 9.45 14.91 9.59
N PRO A 62 10.46 15.53 8.95
CA PRO A 62 10.97 15.26 7.59
C PRO A 62 12.08 14.19 7.50
N TYR A 63 12.41 13.48 8.59
CA TYR A 63 13.39 12.38 8.62
C TYR A 63 12.71 11.02 8.76
N ILE A 64 12.41 10.42 7.63
CA ILE A 64 11.53 9.26 7.52
C ILE A 64 12.30 7.96 7.27
N TRP A 65 11.65 6.85 7.58
CA TRP A 65 12.12 5.51 7.24
C TRP A 65 11.57 5.10 5.88
N LEU A 66 12.43 4.56 5.03
CA LEU A 66 12.06 4.05 3.71
C LEU A 66 12.90 2.84 3.32
N GLY A 67 12.43 2.12 2.31
CA GLY A 67 13.18 1.08 1.61
C GLY A 67 12.29 -0.02 1.05
N PRO A 68 12.89 -1.04 0.42
CA PRO A 68 12.14 -2.14 -0.20
C PRO A 68 11.48 -3.06 0.85
N ASN A 69 10.30 -3.60 0.51
CA ASN A 69 9.82 -4.80 1.21
C ASN A 69 10.31 -6.02 0.45
N VAL A 70 11.23 -6.73 1.08
CA VAL A 70 11.95 -7.84 0.49
C VAL A 70 11.16 -9.11 0.69
N THR A 71 10.97 -9.87 -0.38
CA THR A 71 10.25 -11.15 -0.34
C THR A 71 11.11 -12.26 0.29
N PRO A 72 10.51 -13.36 0.77
CA PRO A 72 11.25 -14.52 1.25
C PRO A 72 11.81 -15.41 0.12
N LEU A 73 11.71 -14.98 -1.14
CA LEU A 73 12.08 -15.77 -2.32
C LEU A 73 12.69 -14.88 -3.42
N THR A 74 13.12 -15.51 -4.51
CA THR A 74 13.77 -14.86 -5.66
C THR A 74 12.94 -15.03 -6.95
N GLY A 75 13.26 -14.24 -7.97
CA GLY A 75 12.68 -14.33 -9.30
C GLY A 75 11.22 -13.86 -9.42
N ASP A 76 10.63 -14.13 -10.59
CA ASP A 76 9.35 -13.55 -11.03
C ASP A 76 8.15 -13.85 -10.11
N SER A 77 8.18 -14.98 -9.37
CA SER A 77 7.11 -15.34 -8.42
C SER A 77 6.94 -14.35 -7.27
N ALA A 78 7.94 -13.50 -7.03
CA ALA A 78 7.88 -12.43 -6.03
C ALA A 78 6.77 -11.41 -6.29
N VAL A 79 6.32 -11.28 -7.55
CA VAL A 79 5.23 -10.38 -7.92
C VAL A 79 3.96 -10.62 -7.08
N GLU A 80 3.70 -11.86 -6.66
CA GLU A 80 2.52 -12.20 -5.88
C GLU A 80 2.47 -11.51 -4.50
N TYR A 81 3.59 -11.03 -3.97
CA TYR A 81 3.68 -10.46 -2.61
C TYR A 81 3.27 -8.98 -2.53
N ASP A 82 3.17 -8.29 -3.68
CA ASP A 82 2.63 -6.93 -3.76
C ASP A 82 1.96 -6.65 -5.10
N ASN A 83 0.95 -7.45 -5.45
CA ASN A 83 0.13 -7.22 -6.64
C ASN A 83 -1.36 -7.32 -6.30
N PRO A 84 -1.97 -6.20 -5.86
CA PRO A 84 -3.39 -6.17 -5.51
C PRO A 84 -4.33 -6.52 -6.67
N GLU A 85 -3.94 -6.26 -7.92
CA GLU A 85 -4.73 -6.60 -9.11
C GLU A 85 -4.86 -8.12 -9.27
N LEU A 86 -3.79 -8.87 -9.04
CA LEU A 86 -3.80 -10.34 -9.08
C LEU A 86 -4.48 -11.00 -7.87
N TRP A 87 -4.68 -10.27 -6.78
CA TRP A 87 -5.35 -10.79 -5.58
C TRP A 87 -6.86 -10.77 -5.70
N TRP A 88 -7.41 -9.82 -6.45
CA TRP A 88 -8.85 -9.60 -6.57
C TRP A 88 -9.57 -10.87 -7.06
N GLY A 89 -10.57 -11.32 -6.28
CA GLY A 89 -11.35 -12.53 -6.58
C GLY A 89 -10.62 -13.87 -6.41
N VAL A 90 -9.31 -13.86 -6.13
CA VAL A 90 -8.49 -15.09 -6.03
C VAL A 90 -7.99 -15.34 -4.60
N LYS A 91 -7.49 -14.30 -3.94
CA LYS A 91 -6.88 -14.42 -2.60
C LYS A 91 -7.84 -13.91 -1.53
N ASN A 92 -7.93 -14.63 -0.42
CA ASN A 92 -8.68 -14.16 0.75
C ASN A 92 -7.79 -13.33 1.69
N ILE A 93 -8.39 -12.69 2.71
CA ILE A 93 -7.67 -11.86 3.67
C ILE A 93 -6.51 -12.59 4.38
N ASN A 94 -6.66 -13.89 4.67
CA ASN A 94 -5.61 -14.64 5.36
C ASN A 94 -4.42 -14.89 4.45
N ASP A 95 -4.65 -15.11 3.15
CA ASP A 95 -3.60 -15.28 2.16
C ASP A 95 -2.79 -13.99 2.01
N ILE A 96 -3.47 -12.84 1.90
CA ILE A 96 -2.83 -11.53 1.82
C ILE A 96 -2.05 -11.23 3.10
N ILE A 97 -2.62 -11.52 4.28
CA ILE A 97 -1.89 -11.40 5.54
C ILE A 97 -0.65 -12.28 5.54
N ALA A 98 -0.73 -13.53 5.06
CA ALA A 98 0.41 -14.44 5.01
C ALA A 98 1.52 -13.90 4.09
N LEU A 99 1.18 -13.49 2.87
CA LEU A 99 2.10 -12.87 1.92
C LEU A 99 2.77 -11.63 2.53
N ARG A 100 1.97 -10.65 2.96
CA ARG A 100 2.47 -9.35 3.46
C ARG A 100 3.28 -9.47 4.75
N SER A 101 2.86 -10.34 5.67
CA SER A 101 3.57 -10.55 6.94
C SER A 101 4.89 -11.33 6.79
N SER A 102 5.09 -11.98 5.64
CA SER A 102 6.30 -12.76 5.37
C SER A 102 7.45 -11.97 4.75
N MET A 103 7.16 -10.79 4.21
CA MET A 103 8.19 -9.91 3.69
C MET A 103 8.96 -9.19 4.80
N VAL A 104 10.20 -8.82 4.50
CA VAL A 104 11.06 -8.03 5.38
C VAL A 104 11.03 -6.58 4.95
N PHE A 105 10.57 -5.68 5.81
CA PHE A 105 10.71 -4.25 5.55
C PHE A 105 12.16 -3.83 5.81
N SER A 106 12.91 -3.78 4.72
CA SER A 106 14.33 -3.42 4.66
C SER A 106 14.44 -1.91 4.63
N ARG A 107 14.81 -1.30 5.76
CA ARG A 107 14.64 0.15 5.95
C ARG A 107 15.93 0.87 6.32
N PHE A 108 16.07 2.08 5.81
CA PHE A 108 17.06 3.08 6.17
C PHE A 108 16.37 4.43 6.40
N ARG A 109 17.07 5.41 6.98
CA ARG A 109 16.48 6.69 7.39
C ARG A 109 17.11 7.84 6.62
N LEU A 110 16.30 8.65 5.96
CA LEU A 110 16.75 9.83 5.21
C LEU A 110 15.86 11.05 5.45
N LYS A 111 16.42 12.23 5.17
CA LYS A 111 15.65 13.47 5.06
C LYS A 111 14.93 13.49 3.71
N VAL A 112 13.66 13.89 3.66
CA VAL A 112 12.86 13.89 2.42
C VAL A 112 13.47 14.71 1.27
N SER A 113 14.25 15.75 1.58
CA SER A 113 14.92 16.59 0.58
C SER A 113 16.07 15.88 -0.14
N LYS A 114 16.53 14.71 0.35
CA LYS A 114 17.54 13.89 -0.34
C LYS A 114 17.05 13.37 -1.69
N ALA A 115 15.75 13.39 -1.96
CA ALA A 115 15.22 13.03 -3.26
C ALA A 115 15.78 13.88 -4.43
N ARG A 116 16.30 15.07 -4.14
CA ARG A 116 16.79 16.05 -5.12
C ARG A 116 18.23 15.79 -5.60
N SER A 117 18.99 14.97 -4.88
CA SER A 117 20.40 14.71 -5.19
C SER A 117 20.74 13.23 -5.12
N ALA A 118 21.53 12.76 -6.09
CA ALA A 118 22.13 11.42 -6.10
C ALA A 118 23.31 11.39 -5.12
N SER A 119 23.02 11.39 -3.82
CA SER A 119 24.05 11.41 -2.76
C SER A 119 23.96 10.25 -1.80
N ASP A 120 22.96 9.38 -1.95
CA ASP A 120 22.74 8.24 -1.06
C ASP A 120 22.59 6.96 -1.85
N LYS A 121 23.62 6.11 -1.76
CA LYS A 121 23.70 4.86 -2.51
C LYS A 121 22.52 3.92 -2.26
N LEU A 122 21.97 3.87 -1.05
CA LEU A 122 20.82 3.01 -0.75
C LEU A 122 19.55 3.54 -1.41
N LEU A 123 19.35 4.86 -1.42
CA LEU A 123 18.24 5.47 -2.14
C LEU A 123 18.34 5.21 -3.64
N ASP A 124 19.51 5.40 -4.24
CA ASP A 124 19.70 5.26 -5.68
C ASP A 124 19.46 3.81 -6.14
N LEU A 125 19.98 2.82 -5.41
CA LEU A 125 19.67 1.41 -5.66
C LEU A 125 18.20 1.07 -5.43
N THR A 126 17.56 1.66 -4.41
CA THR A 126 16.12 1.45 -4.18
C THR A 126 15.29 2.01 -5.35
N ARG A 127 15.72 3.13 -5.93
CA ARG A 127 15.10 3.76 -7.10
C ARG A 127 15.26 2.91 -8.35
N GLU A 128 16.48 2.47 -8.62
CA GLU A 128 16.82 1.58 -9.73
C GLU A 128 15.94 0.32 -9.73
N ALA A 129 15.85 -0.35 -8.58
CA ALA A 129 14.94 -1.48 -8.42
C ALA A 129 13.47 -1.08 -8.66
N ALA A 130 13.02 0.04 -8.08
CA ALA A 130 11.64 0.52 -8.17
C ALA A 130 11.15 0.90 -9.57
N LEU A 131 12.06 1.21 -10.50
CA LEU A 131 11.75 1.46 -11.91
C LEU A 131 11.32 0.19 -12.65
N SER A 132 11.67 -0.98 -12.14
CA SER A 132 11.36 -2.23 -12.83
C SER A 132 9.88 -2.59 -12.75
N VAL A 133 9.30 -3.03 -13.87
CA VAL A 133 7.98 -3.67 -13.88
C VAL A 133 8.02 -5.10 -13.36
N LYS A 134 9.20 -5.75 -13.36
CA LYS A 134 9.39 -7.11 -12.85
C LYS A 134 10.13 -7.09 -11.51
N PRO A 135 10.01 -8.16 -10.71
CA PRO A 135 10.90 -8.32 -9.57
C PRO A 135 12.37 -8.40 -10.00
N VAL A 136 13.26 -7.82 -9.18
CA VAL A 136 14.70 -7.78 -9.42
C VAL A 136 15.40 -8.45 -8.25
N ASP A 137 16.22 -9.46 -8.50
CA ASP A 137 16.96 -10.10 -7.40
C ASP A 137 18.07 -9.17 -6.90
N ALA A 138 18.21 -9.13 -5.58
CA ALA A 138 19.19 -8.31 -4.90
C ALA A 138 19.71 -8.98 -3.61
N GLU A 139 20.93 -8.60 -3.25
CA GLU A 139 21.55 -8.95 -1.98
C GLU A 139 21.33 -7.85 -0.96
N TYR A 140 20.89 -8.22 0.24
CA TYR A 140 20.69 -7.31 1.36
C TYR A 140 21.57 -7.70 2.53
N LEU A 141 22.30 -6.71 3.05
CA LEU A 141 23.04 -6.83 4.30
C LEU A 141 22.37 -5.98 5.37
N PHE A 142 21.98 -6.62 6.47
CA PHE A 142 21.33 -5.99 7.61
C PHE A 142 22.28 -5.73 8.78
N ALA A 143 22.02 -4.67 9.53
CA ALA A 143 22.76 -4.35 10.75
C ALA A 143 22.60 -5.44 11.83
N LYS A 144 21.42 -6.06 11.88
CA LYS A 144 21.09 -7.22 12.72
C LYS A 144 20.13 -8.11 11.93
N PRO A 145 20.09 -9.43 12.20
CA PRO A 145 19.11 -10.30 11.55
C PRO A 145 17.69 -9.74 11.75
N PRO A 146 16.84 -9.70 10.71
CA PRO A 146 15.47 -9.25 10.87
C PRO A 146 14.73 -10.19 11.82
N ARG A 147 14.18 -9.62 12.89
CA ARG A 147 13.45 -10.39 13.90
C ARG A 147 11.97 -10.10 13.80
N PRO A 148 11.11 -11.13 13.73
CA PRO A 148 9.68 -10.92 13.80
C PRO A 148 9.34 -10.28 15.16
N GLN A 149 8.62 -9.15 15.14
CA GLN A 149 8.15 -8.50 16.36
C GLN A 149 6.69 -8.86 16.60
N LEU A 150 6.41 -9.54 17.71
CA LEU A 150 5.07 -9.71 18.24
C LEU A 150 4.61 -8.38 18.86
N LYS A 151 4.06 -7.49 18.04
CA LYS A 151 3.31 -6.34 18.54
C LYS A 151 1.82 -6.70 18.57
N PHE A 152 1.25 -6.76 19.76
CA PHE A 152 -0.18 -6.96 19.98
C PHE A 152 -0.92 -5.63 19.92
N ASP A 153 -0.76 -4.90 18.82
CA ASP A 153 -1.69 -3.82 18.49
C ASP A 153 -2.68 -4.37 17.48
N GLY A 154 -3.96 -4.37 17.83
CA GLY A 154 -5.06 -4.83 16.98
C GLY A 154 -5.25 -4.02 15.69
N ILE A 155 -4.34 -3.09 15.41
CA ILE A 155 -4.45 -1.92 14.53
C ILE A 155 -3.49 -2.02 13.33
N LEU A 156 -2.44 -2.84 13.41
CA LEU A 156 -1.37 -2.82 12.40
C LEU A 156 -1.73 -3.65 11.16
N SER A 157 -1.59 -3.03 9.98
CA SER A 157 -1.45 -3.73 8.70
C SER A 157 -0.41 -4.84 8.83
N PRO A 158 -0.56 -5.97 8.12
CA PRO A 158 0.40 -7.07 8.17
C PRO A 158 1.73 -6.63 7.54
N ILE A 159 2.56 -5.94 8.32
CA ILE A 159 3.94 -5.61 7.96
C ILE A 159 4.80 -6.68 8.61
N GLY A 160 5.60 -7.38 7.81
CA GLY A 160 6.53 -8.36 8.34
C GLY A 160 7.70 -7.74 9.12
N PRO A 161 8.74 -8.53 9.42
CA PRO A 161 9.88 -8.09 10.22
C PRO A 161 10.52 -6.82 9.66
N ARG A 162 10.94 -5.91 10.54
CA ARG A 162 11.66 -4.69 10.14
C ARG A 162 13.14 -4.89 10.40
N ALA A 163 13.99 -4.58 9.42
CA ALA A 163 15.44 -4.61 9.60
C ALA A 163 16.12 -3.38 9.03
N ARG A 164 17.18 -2.93 9.72
CA ARG A 164 17.99 -1.80 9.28
C ARG A 164 18.94 -2.27 8.19
N LEU A 165 18.73 -1.78 6.98
CA LEU A 165 19.56 -2.03 5.81
C LEU A 165 20.89 -1.29 5.93
N VAL A 166 21.99 -1.99 5.63
CA VAL A 166 23.36 -1.45 5.64
C VAL A 166 23.91 -1.39 4.22
N LYS A 167 23.70 -2.45 3.44
CA LYS A 167 24.14 -2.54 2.05
C LYS A 167 23.09 -3.26 1.22
N MET A 168 22.91 -2.81 -0.01
CA MET A 168 22.11 -3.46 -1.04
C MET A 168 22.99 -3.58 -2.29
N ASN A 169 22.88 -4.68 -3.02
CA ASN A 169 23.42 -4.83 -4.36
C ASN A 169 22.34 -5.43 -5.25
N ILE A 170 22.05 -4.80 -6.37
CA ILE A 170 21.17 -5.37 -7.39
C ILE A 170 21.97 -6.41 -8.19
N VAL A 171 21.40 -7.59 -8.39
CA VAL A 171 22.04 -8.69 -9.13
C VAL A 171 21.48 -8.80 -10.55
N ASP A 172 20.18 -8.55 -10.72
CA ASP A 172 19.51 -8.58 -12.02
C ASP A 172 19.36 -7.20 -12.65
N ASN A 173 19.24 -7.15 -13.98
CA ASN A 173 18.95 -5.90 -14.67
C ASN A 173 17.45 -5.53 -14.56
N PRO A 174 17.10 -4.34 -14.04
CA PRO A 174 15.74 -3.85 -14.02
C PRO A 174 15.12 -3.77 -15.43
N VAL A 175 13.92 -4.34 -15.60
CA VAL A 175 13.10 -4.13 -16.81
C VAL A 175 12.33 -2.82 -16.67
N VAL A 176 12.81 -1.74 -17.29
CA VAL A 176 12.19 -0.40 -17.20
C VAL A 176 11.44 -0.06 -18.48
N PRO A 177 10.14 0.29 -18.42
CA PRO A 177 9.42 0.80 -19.58
C PRO A 177 10.04 2.12 -20.07
N ARG A 178 10.27 2.26 -21.37
CA ARG A 178 10.87 3.46 -21.97
C ARG A 178 10.19 4.76 -21.53
N LYS A 179 8.85 4.73 -21.39
CA LYS A 179 8.10 5.92 -20.96
C LYS A 179 8.41 6.33 -19.52
N VAL A 180 8.58 5.34 -18.64
CA VAL A 180 8.94 5.58 -17.23
C VAL A 180 10.34 6.18 -17.16
N ASP A 181 11.29 5.59 -17.88
CA ASP A 181 12.68 6.06 -17.96
C ASP A 181 12.75 7.54 -18.41
N ASN A 182 12.11 7.85 -19.54
CA ASN A 182 12.07 9.21 -20.07
C ASN A 182 11.49 10.24 -19.09
N ILE A 183 10.37 9.92 -18.41
CA ILE A 183 9.71 10.85 -17.50
C ILE A 183 10.48 11.03 -16.19
N VAL A 184 11.16 9.99 -15.71
CA VAL A 184 11.96 10.08 -14.48
C VAL A 184 13.19 10.97 -14.67
N GLU A 185 13.77 10.95 -15.87
CA GLU A 185 14.88 11.83 -16.26
C GLU A 185 14.42 13.24 -16.67
N ASP A 186 13.13 13.48 -16.86
CA ASP A 186 12.60 14.84 -17.06
C ASP A 186 12.58 15.62 -15.73
N TYR A 187 13.47 16.59 -15.64
CA TYR A 187 13.68 17.41 -14.45
C TYR A 187 12.83 18.68 -14.40
N ASP A 188 12.07 18.98 -15.45
CA ASP A 188 11.28 20.20 -15.62
C ASP A 188 9.77 19.94 -15.66
N VAL A 189 9.34 18.69 -15.92
CA VAL A 189 7.94 18.30 -15.89
C VAL A 189 7.32 18.46 -14.50
N LEU A 190 6.09 18.96 -14.44
CA LEU A 190 5.32 18.98 -13.19
C LEU A 190 4.90 17.56 -12.82
N ALA A 191 4.96 17.21 -11.52
CA ALA A 191 4.62 15.86 -11.07
C ALA A 191 3.21 15.42 -11.50
N ARG A 192 2.25 16.36 -11.49
CA ARG A 192 0.88 16.13 -11.93
C ARG A 192 0.81 15.69 -13.39
N ASP A 193 1.59 16.34 -14.26
CA ASP A 193 1.54 16.08 -15.69
C ASP A 193 2.30 14.78 -16.02
N ALA A 194 3.43 14.53 -15.34
CA ALA A 194 4.13 13.24 -15.38
C ALA A 194 3.23 12.06 -14.98
N ILE A 195 2.47 12.18 -13.88
CA ILE A 195 1.51 11.14 -13.43
C ILE A 195 0.46 10.86 -14.51
N ARG A 196 -0.13 11.91 -15.09
CA ARG A 196 -1.17 11.77 -16.13
C ARG A 196 -0.62 11.10 -17.38
N GLU A 197 0.56 11.51 -17.80
CA GLU A 197 1.20 11.00 -19.01
C GLU A 197 1.59 9.54 -18.88
N LEU A 198 2.16 9.13 -17.73
CA LEU A 198 2.44 7.73 -17.43
C LEU A 198 1.19 6.87 -17.45
N TYR A 199 0.12 7.33 -16.80
CA TYR A 199 -1.16 6.61 -16.76
C TYR A 199 -1.77 6.45 -18.16
N GLN A 200 -1.76 7.50 -18.98
CA GLN A 200 -2.25 7.46 -20.36
C GLN A 200 -1.44 6.51 -21.26
N HIS A 201 -0.16 6.27 -20.95
CA HIS A 201 0.69 5.30 -21.64
C HIS A 201 0.60 3.88 -21.05
N GLY A 202 -0.37 3.61 -20.17
CA GLY A 202 -0.63 2.28 -19.62
C GLY A 202 0.31 1.85 -18.49
N VAL A 203 1.05 2.77 -17.88
CA VAL A 203 1.81 2.47 -16.66
C VAL A 203 0.82 2.27 -15.51
N SER A 204 0.94 1.15 -14.79
CA SER A 204 0.00 0.82 -13.72
C SER A 204 0.02 1.85 -12.60
N PHE A 205 -1.14 2.05 -11.97
CA PHE A 205 -1.31 2.95 -10.83
C PHE A 205 -0.26 2.68 -9.73
N TYR A 206 -0.09 1.41 -9.35
CA TYR A 206 0.87 1.01 -8.31
C TYR A 206 2.31 1.34 -8.67
N HIS A 207 2.69 1.23 -9.96
CA HIS A 207 4.02 1.61 -10.41
C HIS A 207 4.21 3.13 -10.30
N ILE A 208 3.21 3.93 -10.71
CA ILE A 208 3.26 5.40 -10.58
C ILE A 208 3.39 5.83 -9.12
N VAL A 209 2.59 5.26 -8.21
CA VAL A 209 2.67 5.52 -6.76
C VAL A 209 4.07 5.19 -6.22
N ARG A 210 4.64 4.05 -6.64
CA ARG A 210 5.96 3.59 -6.18
C ARG A 210 7.05 4.57 -6.57
N ILE A 211 7.10 5.01 -7.83
CA ILE A 211 8.12 5.96 -8.30
C ILE A 211 7.89 7.38 -7.76
N PHE A 212 6.63 7.80 -7.61
CA PHE A 212 6.27 9.09 -7.00
C PHE A 212 6.69 9.15 -5.53
N SER A 213 6.45 8.07 -4.76
CA SER A 213 6.85 7.96 -3.34
C SER A 213 8.36 8.15 -3.14
N LEU A 214 9.17 7.65 -4.08
CA LEU A 214 10.63 7.79 -4.08
C LEU A 214 11.13 9.15 -4.62
N GLY A 215 10.21 10.08 -4.86
CA GLY A 215 10.51 11.42 -5.35
C GLY A 215 11.19 11.41 -6.71
N MET A 216 10.76 10.51 -7.61
CA MET A 216 11.32 10.38 -8.96
C MET A 216 10.52 11.15 -10.02
N LEU A 217 9.37 11.74 -9.67
CA LEU A 217 8.55 12.53 -10.58
C LEU A 217 8.48 13.99 -10.13
N GLY A 218 8.39 14.89 -11.11
CA GLY A 218 8.22 16.33 -10.90
C GLY A 218 9.51 17.14 -11.03
N VAL A 219 9.38 18.46 -10.93
CA VAL A 219 10.50 19.40 -11.06
C VAL A 219 11.59 19.07 -10.04
N LYS A 220 12.84 18.95 -10.50
CA LYS A 220 13.99 18.44 -9.72
C LYS A 220 14.16 19.12 -8.37
N ILE A 221 14.06 20.45 -8.33
CA ILE A 221 14.22 21.23 -7.08
C ILE A 221 13.04 21.05 -6.10
N GLN A 222 11.89 20.58 -6.59
CA GLN A 222 10.68 20.35 -5.81
C GLN A 222 10.53 18.88 -5.37
N ARG A 223 11.23 17.93 -6.02
CA ARG A 223 11.22 16.50 -5.66
C ARG A 223 11.47 16.29 -4.16
N ARG A 224 10.69 15.39 -3.56
CA ARG A 224 10.76 14.96 -2.15
C ARG A 224 10.44 13.48 -2.07
N LEU A 225 11.00 12.79 -1.06
CA LEU A 225 10.45 11.50 -0.66
C LEU A 225 9.06 11.74 -0.07
N VAL A 226 8.05 11.08 -0.63
CA VAL A 226 6.64 11.24 -0.25
C VAL A 226 6.21 9.96 0.46
N PRO A 227 5.71 10.03 1.71
CA PRO A 227 5.13 8.88 2.38
C PRO A 227 4.12 8.17 1.50
N THR A 228 4.16 6.83 1.46
CA THR A 228 3.36 6.03 0.52
C THR A 228 1.87 6.33 0.62
N ARG A 229 1.33 6.58 1.83
CA ARG A 229 -0.07 6.98 2.00
C ARG A 229 -0.39 8.29 1.27
N TRP A 230 0.47 9.30 1.40
CA TRP A 230 0.27 10.59 0.75
C TRP A 230 0.47 10.49 -0.76
N ALA A 231 1.39 9.61 -1.19
CA ALA A 231 1.63 9.33 -2.60
C ALA A 231 0.40 8.69 -3.27
N ILE A 232 -0.23 7.71 -2.61
CA ILE A 232 -1.51 7.10 -3.05
C ILE A 232 -2.55 8.21 -3.26
N THR A 233 -2.88 8.97 -2.21
CA THR A 233 -3.88 10.05 -2.29
C THR A 233 -3.55 11.09 -3.37
N ALA A 234 -2.28 11.48 -3.52
CA ALA A 234 -1.87 12.49 -4.50
C ALA A 234 -2.00 11.98 -5.95
N VAL A 235 -1.61 10.73 -6.20
CA VAL A 235 -1.76 10.09 -7.52
C VAL A 235 -3.24 9.88 -7.82
N ASP A 236 -4.01 9.34 -6.88
CA ASP A 236 -5.44 9.14 -7.03
C ASP A 236 -6.18 10.44 -7.33
N SER A 237 -5.97 11.49 -6.54
CA SER A 237 -6.60 12.81 -6.80
C SER A 237 -6.21 13.36 -8.17
N THR A 238 -4.95 13.19 -8.59
CA THR A 238 -4.47 13.67 -9.90
C THR A 238 -5.14 12.93 -11.06
N LEU A 239 -5.31 11.62 -10.93
CA LEU A 239 -5.95 10.78 -11.95
C LEU A 239 -7.47 10.92 -11.92
N GLY A 240 -8.07 11.05 -10.73
CA GLY A 240 -9.48 11.37 -10.54
C GLY A 240 -9.85 12.66 -11.26
N ASP A 241 -9.09 13.74 -11.06
CA ASP A 241 -9.28 15.00 -11.79
C ASP A 241 -9.18 14.85 -13.32
N LEU A 242 -8.28 13.97 -13.79
CA LEU A 242 -8.11 13.70 -15.22
C LEU A 242 -9.31 12.92 -15.77
N LEU A 243 -9.72 11.86 -15.09
CA LEU A 243 -10.80 10.97 -15.50
C LEU A 243 -12.16 11.65 -15.40
N LEU A 244 -12.36 12.50 -14.39
CA LEU A 244 -13.59 13.27 -14.20
C LEU A 244 -13.92 14.13 -15.42
N LYS A 245 -12.91 14.73 -16.07
CA LYS A 245 -13.12 15.50 -17.30
C LYS A 245 -13.73 14.63 -18.40
N LYS A 246 -13.24 13.40 -18.56
CA LYS A 246 -13.78 12.43 -19.52
C LYS A 246 -15.17 11.95 -19.12
N VAL A 247 -15.39 11.69 -17.83
CA VAL A 247 -16.70 11.26 -17.31
C VAL A 247 -17.79 12.26 -17.66
N LYS A 248 -17.51 13.56 -17.55
CA LYS A 248 -18.44 14.65 -17.89
C LYS A 248 -18.78 14.75 -19.38
N GLU A 249 -18.01 14.13 -20.27
CA GLU A 249 -18.27 14.11 -21.72
C GLU A 249 -19.20 12.96 -22.14
N TYR A 250 -19.40 11.95 -21.29
CA TYR A 250 -20.32 10.85 -21.59
C TYR A 250 -21.78 11.30 -21.46
N LYS A 251 -22.65 10.64 -22.23
CA LYS A 251 -24.10 10.80 -22.10
C LYS A 251 -24.57 10.19 -20.78
N ALA A 252 -25.58 10.81 -20.19
CA ALA A 252 -26.26 10.24 -19.03
C ALA A 252 -26.85 8.87 -19.38
N ILE A 253 -26.87 7.98 -18.39
CA ILE A 253 -27.58 6.70 -18.48
C ILE A 253 -29.09 6.93 -18.47
N ASN A 254 -29.86 5.98 -19.01
CA ASN A 254 -31.30 6.12 -19.18
C ASN A 254 -32.13 5.53 -18.02
N GLN A 255 -31.51 4.72 -17.17
CA GLN A 255 -32.17 4.00 -16.08
C GLN A 255 -31.26 3.93 -14.86
N ILE A 256 -31.85 3.60 -13.70
CA ILE A 256 -31.08 3.34 -12.49
C ILE A 256 -30.44 1.96 -12.61
N GLU A 257 -29.14 1.88 -12.36
CA GLU A 257 -28.39 0.62 -12.34
C GLU A 257 -27.86 0.39 -10.93
N LEU A 258 -27.94 -0.87 -10.47
CA LEU A 258 -27.44 -1.30 -9.17
C LEU A 258 -26.39 -2.38 -9.38
N TYR A 259 -25.20 -2.14 -8.88
CA TYR A 259 -24.10 -3.10 -8.87
C TYR A 259 -23.71 -3.43 -7.43
N PHE A 260 -23.33 -4.68 -7.23
CA PHE A 260 -22.94 -5.18 -5.92
C PHE A 260 -21.71 -6.08 -6.04
N THR A 261 -20.78 -5.92 -5.10
CA THR A 261 -19.66 -6.85 -4.95
C THR A 261 -19.21 -6.93 -3.48
N GLU A 262 -18.61 -8.06 -3.12
CA GLU A 262 -17.98 -8.25 -1.82
C GLU A 262 -16.51 -8.63 -2.02
N TYR A 263 -15.61 -8.02 -1.26
CA TYR A 263 -14.19 -8.34 -1.31
C TYR A 263 -13.53 -8.15 0.06
N ILE A 264 -12.80 -9.18 0.53
CA ILE A 264 -12.07 -9.17 1.81
C ILE A 264 -12.97 -8.69 2.99
N GLY A 265 -14.24 -9.12 2.98
CA GLY A 265 -15.21 -8.76 4.02
C GLY A 265 -15.76 -7.33 3.93
N ASN A 266 -15.35 -6.55 2.94
CA ASN A 266 -16.00 -5.29 2.57
C ASN A 266 -17.13 -5.56 1.58
N ARG A 267 -18.18 -4.74 1.65
CA ARG A 267 -19.32 -4.77 0.74
C ARG A 267 -19.38 -3.46 0.00
N TYR A 268 -19.50 -3.53 -1.32
CA TYR A 268 -19.58 -2.38 -2.19
C TYR A 268 -20.92 -2.42 -2.91
N VAL A 269 -21.65 -1.30 -2.82
CA VAL A 269 -22.90 -1.07 -3.53
C VAL A 269 -22.67 0.16 -4.38
N LEU A 270 -22.79 0.03 -5.71
CA LEU A 270 -22.73 1.17 -6.62
C LEU A 270 -24.10 1.38 -7.22
N ILE A 271 -24.62 2.60 -7.08
CA ILE A 271 -25.87 3.03 -7.67
C ILE A 271 -25.51 4.08 -8.73
N LEU A 272 -25.84 3.80 -9.98
CA LEU A 272 -25.77 4.79 -11.04
C LEU A 272 -27.19 5.25 -11.34
N ALA A 273 -27.40 6.57 -11.37
CA ALA A 273 -28.71 7.17 -11.65
C ALA A 273 -28.61 8.16 -12.83
N PRO A 274 -29.68 8.30 -13.64
CA PRO A 274 -29.74 9.31 -14.69
C PRO A 274 -29.57 10.74 -14.15
N GLY A 275 -28.75 11.55 -14.81
CA GLY A 275 -28.59 12.96 -14.46
C GLY A 275 -27.25 13.55 -14.88
N ALA A 276 -27.05 14.82 -14.52
CA ALA A 276 -25.73 15.43 -14.58
C ALA A 276 -24.79 14.72 -13.61
N TRP A 277 -23.49 14.70 -13.94
CA TRP A 277 -22.51 14.06 -13.08
C TRP A 277 -22.54 14.66 -11.66
N SER A 278 -22.68 13.76 -10.70
CA SER A 278 -22.56 13.98 -9.26
C SER A 278 -22.13 12.65 -8.64
N PHE A 279 -21.57 12.71 -7.45
CA PHE A 279 -21.05 11.53 -6.76
C PHE A 279 -21.37 11.63 -5.28
N GLU A 280 -21.81 10.56 -4.66
CA GLU A 280 -21.94 10.45 -3.22
C GLU A 280 -21.32 9.12 -2.78
N MET A 281 -20.46 9.19 -1.77
CA MET A 281 -19.89 8.03 -1.12
C MET A 281 -20.37 7.99 0.32
N ILE A 282 -20.91 6.84 0.70
CA ILE A 282 -21.28 6.52 2.08
C ILE A 282 -20.42 5.34 2.52
N GLU A 283 -19.48 5.58 3.43
CA GLU A 283 -18.69 4.53 4.04
C GLU A 283 -19.22 4.21 5.44
N ILE A 284 -19.45 2.92 5.69
CA ILE A 284 -20.06 2.42 6.91
C ILE A 284 -19.06 1.52 7.62
N TRP A 285 -18.56 1.99 8.75
CA TRP A 285 -17.72 1.19 9.63
C TRP A 285 -18.61 0.44 10.62
N LEU A 286 -18.54 -0.89 10.55
CA LEU A 286 -19.38 -1.76 11.37
C LEU A 286 -19.12 -1.53 12.87
N PRO A 287 -20.19 -1.56 13.70
CA PRO A 287 -20.07 -1.40 15.14
C PRO A 287 -19.24 -2.52 15.75
N ARG A 288 -18.67 -2.26 16.93
CA ARG A 288 -17.88 -3.21 17.71
C ARG A 288 -16.68 -3.80 16.94
N SER A 289 -16.14 -3.01 16.02
CA SER A 289 -14.92 -3.32 15.28
C SER A 289 -13.69 -2.77 16.00
N VAL A 290 -12.50 -2.98 15.43
CA VAL A 290 -11.25 -2.41 15.95
C VAL A 290 -11.30 -0.88 15.93
N TRP A 291 -11.92 -0.31 14.90
CA TRP A 291 -11.98 1.12 14.64
C TRP A 291 -13.22 1.77 15.28
N VAL A 292 -14.35 1.06 15.32
CA VAL A 292 -15.60 1.53 15.93
C VAL A 292 -15.93 0.67 17.14
N LYS A 293 -15.54 1.11 18.33
CA LYS A 293 -15.80 0.38 19.59
C LYS A 293 -17.25 0.52 20.08
N ASP A 294 -18.01 1.45 19.51
CA ASP A 294 -19.40 1.72 19.86
C ASP A 294 -20.34 0.59 19.40
N VAL A 295 -21.56 0.59 19.93
CA VAL A 295 -22.67 -0.30 19.57
C VAL A 295 -23.31 0.12 18.25
N LYS A 296 -23.25 1.40 17.89
CA LYS A 296 -23.77 1.92 16.61
C LYS A 296 -22.67 1.93 15.54
N PRO A 297 -23.01 1.68 14.26
CA PRO A 297 -22.08 1.88 13.16
C PRO A 297 -21.65 3.34 13.08
N TYR A 298 -20.44 3.57 12.59
CA TYR A 298 -19.97 4.91 12.25
C TYR A 298 -20.14 5.12 10.75
N PHE A 299 -20.86 6.18 10.39
CA PHE A 299 -21.10 6.58 9.01
C PHE A 299 -20.23 7.78 8.68
N THR A 300 -19.58 7.72 7.53
CA THR A 300 -18.99 8.89 6.90
C THR A 300 -19.57 9.06 5.52
N VAL A 301 -19.92 10.29 5.18
CA VAL A 301 -20.56 10.64 3.91
C VAL A 301 -19.83 11.80 3.30
N ASN A 302 -19.51 11.71 2.02
CA ASN A 302 -19.01 12.83 1.23
C ASN A 302 -19.64 12.80 -0.14
N TYR A 303 -19.76 13.96 -0.78
CA TYR A 303 -20.39 14.07 -2.09
C TYR A 303 -19.81 15.23 -2.88
N GLU A 304 -19.96 15.12 -4.20
CA GLU A 304 -19.61 16.12 -5.20
C GLU A 304 -20.83 16.40 -6.08
N LEU A 305 -20.98 17.65 -6.48
CA LEU A 305 -21.91 18.06 -7.52
C LEU A 305 -21.13 18.23 -8.83
N TYR A 306 -21.78 18.76 -9.87
CA TYR A 306 -21.17 18.93 -11.19
C TYR A 306 -19.81 19.66 -11.21
N ASP A 307 -19.48 20.45 -10.20
CA ASP A 307 -18.19 21.14 -10.07
C ASP A 307 -17.01 20.22 -9.70
N GLY A 308 -17.26 18.99 -9.25
CA GLY A 308 -16.19 18.04 -8.89
C GLY A 308 -15.48 18.39 -7.60
N ARG A 309 -16.19 19.04 -6.67
CA ARG A 309 -15.63 19.46 -5.40
C ARG A 309 -16.37 18.81 -4.26
N TRP A 310 -15.63 18.01 -3.49
CA TRP A 310 -16.10 17.43 -2.25
C TRP A 310 -16.60 18.49 -1.27
N ARG A 311 -17.65 18.14 -0.51
CA ARG A 311 -18.36 19.08 0.35
C ARG A 311 -18.08 18.92 1.84
N ARG A 312 -17.69 17.72 2.29
CA ARG A 312 -17.50 17.44 3.71
C ARG A 312 -16.03 17.18 4.06
N PRO A 313 -15.39 18.06 4.84
CA PRO A 313 -14.02 17.84 5.29
C PRO A 313 -13.95 16.70 6.30
N GLY A 314 -12.84 15.95 6.27
CA GLY A 314 -12.56 14.88 7.23
C GLY A 314 -12.90 13.47 6.75
N VAL A 315 -13.38 13.30 5.51
CA VAL A 315 -13.45 11.97 4.86
C VAL A 315 -12.11 11.69 4.19
N ASP A 316 -11.35 10.73 4.71
CA ASP A 316 -9.99 10.38 4.25
C ASP A 316 -9.99 9.06 3.44
N GLY A 317 -8.87 8.79 2.76
CA GLY A 317 -8.52 7.47 2.22
C GLY A 317 -9.43 6.99 1.10
N GLY A 318 -10.48 6.24 1.44
CA GLY A 318 -11.34 5.54 0.48
C GLY A 318 -12.15 6.45 -0.44
N TYR A 319 -12.33 7.72 -0.07
CA TYR A 319 -12.97 8.71 -0.94
C TYR A 319 -12.10 9.17 -2.10
N HIS A 320 -10.80 9.30 -1.83
CA HIS A 320 -9.86 9.79 -2.84
C HIS A 320 -9.42 8.67 -3.78
N ALA A 321 -9.51 7.41 -3.34
CA ALA A 321 -9.13 6.20 -4.08
C ALA A 321 -10.16 5.76 -5.13
#